data_AF-S9VW16-F1
#
_entry.id   AF-S9VW16-F1
#
_cell.length_a   1.000
_cell.length_b   1.000
_cell.length_c   1.000
_cell.angle_alpha   90.00
_cell.angle_beta   90.00
_cell.angle_gamma   90.00
#
_symmetry.space_group_name_H-M   'P 1'
#
loop_
_entity.id
_entity.type
_entity.pdbx_description
1 polymer ?
#
loop_
_entity_poly.entity_id
_entity_poly.type
_entity_poly.pdbx_seq_one_letter_code
_entity_poly.pdbx_strand_id
1 'polypeptide(L)'
;MLAWVPSEHCVYVVFSLVVPATLSDEAFFDGLGWRSALYHKCTNAEQLLRLMKRLAGLDENTAPHAPENKEEKRASRESGEEEDEEDDEEDDDTWLEPDKNEYWYSVEQKLVRYVQERKWFTGKESDIKEETRLAQDNVKLLESLVTKRDVHSALAESVSESCSYHKKKLSKLEEELRQDRERLVGTSLDPENGSALRSLWAVCEQLQVALTAFEKEKSASPQPPSDVGGASPLSGSRVLQNESSSRLKEEETSFEAKLPWEE
;
A
#
# COMPACT_ATOMS: atom_id res chain seq x y z
N MET A 1 -11.14 -40.39 8.35
CA MET A 1 -12.52 -40.23 8.84
C MET A 1 -12.73 -38.75 9.20
N LEU A 2 -13.29 -37.95 8.29
CA LEU A 2 -13.43 -36.48 8.36
C LEU A 2 -14.83 -36.08 8.85
N ALA A 3 -15.26 -36.59 10.00
CA ALA A 3 -16.66 -36.50 10.43
C ALA A 3 -16.99 -35.27 11.30
N TRP A 4 -16.00 -34.54 11.80
CA TRP A 4 -16.23 -33.59 12.90
C TRP A 4 -16.45 -32.13 12.47
N VAL A 5 -16.16 -31.79 11.22
CA VAL A 5 -16.13 -30.39 10.73
C VAL A 5 -17.38 -29.95 9.96
N PRO A 6 -18.10 -30.79 9.19
CA PRO A 6 -19.18 -30.27 8.34
C PRO A 6 -20.39 -29.73 9.13
N SER A 7 -20.48 -29.94 10.44
CA SER A 7 -21.67 -29.62 11.24
C SER A 7 -21.68 -28.20 11.83
N GLU A 8 -20.56 -27.48 11.86
CA GLU A 8 -20.52 -26.15 12.50
C GLU A 8 -20.55 -25.02 11.47
N HIS A 9 -21.71 -24.36 11.38
CA HIS A 9 -21.99 -23.24 10.46
C HIS A 9 -20.99 -22.06 10.60
N CYS A 10 -20.39 -21.88 11.79
CA CYS A 10 -19.42 -20.82 12.05
C CYS A 10 -18.09 -21.04 11.29
N VAL A 11 -17.67 -22.29 11.08
CA VAL A 11 -16.46 -22.63 10.33
C VAL A 11 -16.65 -22.26 8.87
N TYR A 12 -17.78 -22.62 8.25
CA TYR A 12 -18.11 -22.24 6.87
C TYR A 12 -18.11 -20.73 6.62
N VAL A 13 -18.69 -19.96 7.54
CA VAL A 13 -18.75 -18.49 7.42
C VAL A 13 -17.34 -17.89 7.44
N VAL A 14 -16.45 -18.36 8.32
CA VAL A 14 -15.07 -17.85 8.36
C VAL A 14 -14.25 -18.35 7.16
N PHE A 15 -14.48 -19.58 6.67
CA PHE A 15 -13.88 -20.08 5.43
C PHE A 15 -14.25 -19.19 4.23
N SER A 16 -15.49 -18.70 4.16
CA SER A 16 -15.92 -17.76 3.12
C SER A 16 -15.37 -16.33 3.27
N LEU A 17 -14.81 -15.98 4.44
CA LEU A 17 -14.19 -14.67 4.68
C LEU A 17 -12.67 -14.68 4.43
N VAL A 18 -12.01 -15.82 4.66
CA VAL A 18 -10.59 -16.03 4.35
C VAL A 18 -10.36 -16.29 2.85
N VAL A 19 -11.40 -16.72 2.14
CA VAL A 19 -11.39 -16.93 0.69
C VAL A 19 -12.13 -15.75 0.04
N PRO A 20 -11.43 -14.82 -0.64
CA PRO A 20 -12.11 -13.82 -1.45
C PRO A 20 -13.02 -14.52 -2.45
N ALA A 21 -14.30 -14.13 -2.51
CA ALA A 21 -15.30 -14.68 -3.42
C ALA A 21 -14.93 -14.53 -4.93
N THR A 22 -13.82 -13.86 -5.23
CA THR A 22 -13.32 -13.52 -6.55
C THR A 22 -12.06 -14.29 -6.96
N LEU A 23 -11.62 -15.29 -6.19
CA LEU A 23 -10.50 -16.15 -6.61
C LEU A 23 -10.91 -17.02 -7.81
N SER A 24 -9.99 -17.22 -8.76
CA SER A 24 -10.16 -18.23 -9.81
C SER A 24 -10.24 -19.62 -9.19
N ASP A 25 -10.91 -20.56 -9.85
CA ASP A 25 -11.06 -21.95 -9.38
C ASP A 25 -9.70 -22.57 -9.03
N GLU A 26 -8.67 -22.28 -9.83
CA GLU A 26 -7.30 -22.77 -9.62
C GLU A 26 -6.69 -22.22 -8.32
N ALA A 27 -6.82 -20.92 -8.05
CA ALA A 27 -6.35 -20.32 -6.79
C ALA A 27 -7.21 -20.75 -5.57
N PHE A 28 -8.47 -21.10 -5.80
CA PHE A 28 -9.32 -21.71 -4.79
C PHE A 28 -8.84 -23.12 -4.41
N PHE A 29 -8.42 -23.95 -5.38
CA PHE A 29 -7.92 -25.30 -5.14
C PHE A 29 -6.49 -25.33 -4.57
N ASP A 30 -5.59 -24.46 -5.04
CA ASP A 30 -4.28 -24.27 -4.39
C ASP A 30 -4.45 -23.79 -2.94
N GLY A 31 -5.49 -22.98 -2.72
CA GLY A 31 -5.85 -22.56 -1.39
C GLY A 31 -6.34 -23.70 -0.48
N LEU A 32 -6.95 -24.76 -1.05
CA LEU A 32 -7.44 -25.92 -0.30
C LEU A 32 -6.30 -26.75 0.28
N GLY A 33 -5.13 -26.80 -0.38
CA GLY A 33 -3.96 -27.56 0.09
C GLY A 33 -3.43 -27.07 1.44
N TRP A 34 -3.14 -25.77 1.56
CA TRP A 34 -2.66 -25.19 2.83
C TRP A 34 -3.76 -25.16 3.90
N ARG A 35 -5.04 -25.03 3.50
CA ARG A 35 -6.19 -25.15 4.42
C ARG A 35 -6.33 -26.57 4.98
N SER A 36 -6.14 -27.59 4.16
CA SER A 36 -6.11 -29.00 4.61
C SER A 36 -4.91 -29.26 5.52
N ALA A 37 -3.75 -28.66 5.22
CA ALA A 37 -2.57 -28.75 6.07
C ALA A 37 -2.77 -28.06 7.43
N LEU A 38 -3.41 -26.89 7.47
CA LEU A 38 -3.81 -26.23 8.72
C LEU A 38 -4.82 -27.07 9.49
N TYR A 39 -5.82 -27.61 8.79
CA TYR A 39 -6.84 -28.46 9.37
C TYR A 39 -6.23 -29.69 10.06
N HIS A 40 -5.29 -30.37 9.41
CA HIS A 40 -4.60 -31.53 10.01
C HIS A 40 -3.71 -31.19 11.19
N LYS A 41 -3.40 -29.91 11.39
CA LYS A 41 -2.53 -29.42 12.47
C LYS A 41 -3.31 -28.81 13.64
N CYS A 42 -4.57 -28.42 13.45
CA CYS A 42 -5.45 -27.99 14.53
C CYS A 42 -6.03 -29.20 15.28
N THR A 43 -6.04 -29.16 16.60
CA THR A 43 -6.60 -30.26 17.41
C THR A 43 -8.09 -30.10 17.68
N ASN A 44 -8.65 -28.90 17.45
CA ASN A 44 -10.09 -28.66 17.54
C ASN A 44 -10.57 -27.50 16.64
N ALA A 45 -11.89 -27.36 16.51
CA ALA A 45 -12.56 -26.40 15.65
C ALA A 45 -12.36 -24.96 16.15
N GLU A 46 -12.21 -24.76 17.45
CA GLU A 46 -11.98 -23.45 18.06
C GLU A 46 -10.59 -22.90 17.70
N GLN A 47 -9.55 -23.73 17.69
CA GLN A 47 -8.21 -23.36 17.25
C GLN A 47 -8.19 -22.98 15.77
N LEU A 48 -8.84 -23.78 14.94
CA LEU A 48 -9.00 -23.48 13.51
C LEU A 48 -9.76 -22.16 13.33
N LEU A 49 -10.85 -21.96 14.05
CA LEU A 49 -11.66 -20.74 13.97
C LEU A 49 -10.90 -19.50 14.45
N ARG A 50 -10.11 -19.58 15.53
CA ARG A 50 -9.24 -18.48 15.98
C ARG A 50 -8.19 -18.16 14.93
N LEU A 51 -7.50 -19.17 14.42
CA LEU A 51 -6.45 -19.01 13.41
C LEU A 51 -7.04 -18.40 12.13
N MET A 52 -8.24 -18.82 11.73
CA MET A 52 -8.92 -18.28 10.56
C MET A 52 -9.50 -16.87 10.76
N LYS A 53 -10.05 -16.55 11.94
CA LYS A 53 -10.45 -15.17 12.28
C LYS A 53 -9.25 -14.23 12.25
N ARG A 54 -8.10 -14.70 12.73
CA ARG A 54 -6.83 -13.97 12.67
C ARG A 54 -6.33 -13.81 11.24
N LEU A 55 -6.40 -14.87 10.42
CA LEU A 55 -6.08 -14.82 8.98
C LEU A 55 -6.96 -13.83 8.22
N ALA A 56 -8.24 -13.71 8.60
CA ALA A 56 -9.19 -12.79 8.00
C ALA A 56 -9.08 -11.34 8.52
N GLY A 57 -8.19 -11.06 9.49
CA GLY A 57 -8.10 -9.76 10.15
C GLY A 57 -9.34 -9.37 10.96
N LEU A 58 -10.10 -10.37 11.43
CA LEU A 58 -11.35 -10.21 12.19
C LEU A 58 -11.14 -10.31 13.71
N ASP A 59 -9.90 -10.44 14.17
CA ASP A 59 -9.57 -10.49 15.59
C ASP A 59 -8.94 -9.15 16.02
N GLU A 60 -9.72 -8.33 16.71
CA GLU A 60 -9.30 -6.99 17.16
C GLU A 60 -8.52 -7.00 18.50
N ASN A 61 -8.39 -8.15 19.17
CA ASN A 61 -7.94 -8.19 20.57
C ASN A 61 -6.69 -9.02 20.91
N THR A 62 -5.96 -9.60 19.94
CA THR A 62 -4.75 -10.39 20.25
C THR A 62 -3.45 -9.61 20.06
N ALA A 63 -3.00 -8.95 21.13
CA ALA A 63 -1.58 -8.69 21.33
C ALA A 63 -0.82 -10.05 21.40
N PRO A 64 0.41 -10.14 20.87
CA PRO A 64 1.17 -11.39 20.90
C PRO A 64 1.52 -11.72 22.36
N HIS A 65 0.86 -12.72 22.93
CA HIS A 65 1.26 -13.26 24.23
C HIS A 65 2.61 -13.97 24.05
N ALA A 66 3.67 -13.40 24.63
CA ALA A 66 4.94 -14.06 24.83
C ALA A 66 4.74 -15.31 25.72
N PRO A 67 5.46 -16.42 25.50
CA PRO A 67 5.33 -17.60 26.32
C PRO A 67 5.77 -17.30 27.76
N GLU A 68 4.85 -17.43 28.72
CA GLU A 68 5.16 -17.41 30.15
C GLU A 68 6.06 -18.60 30.48
N ASN A 69 7.28 -18.28 30.92
CA ASN A 69 8.28 -19.22 31.36
C ASN A 69 7.80 -19.90 32.66
N LYS A 70 7.23 -21.11 32.58
CA LYS A 70 6.89 -21.91 33.75
C LYS A 70 8.13 -22.63 34.25
N GLU A 71 8.83 -21.97 35.16
CA GLU A 71 9.91 -22.52 35.97
C GLU A 71 9.30 -23.49 37.00
N GLU A 72 9.18 -24.77 36.63
CA GLU A 72 8.61 -25.80 37.48
C GLU A 72 9.68 -26.35 38.45
N LYS A 73 9.56 -25.92 39.71
CA LYS A 73 10.30 -26.44 40.87
C LYS A 73 10.23 -27.97 40.94
N ARG A 74 11.36 -28.65 40.76
CA ARG A 74 11.54 -30.03 41.28
C ARG A 74 12.14 -29.98 42.68
N ALA A 75 11.32 -30.37 43.65
CA ALA A 75 11.73 -30.60 45.03
C ALA A 75 12.47 -31.95 45.14
N SER A 76 13.51 -31.96 45.97
CA SER A 76 14.32 -33.11 46.36
C SER A 76 13.49 -34.27 46.90
N ARG A 77 13.89 -35.50 46.54
CA ARG A 77 13.66 -36.69 47.35
C ARG A 77 14.88 -37.62 47.26
N GLU A 78 15.33 -38.01 48.44
CA GLU A 78 16.55 -38.77 48.74
C GLU A 78 16.26 -40.27 48.86
N SER A 79 17.36 -41.04 48.78
CA SER A 79 17.62 -42.42 49.23
C SER A 79 17.18 -43.60 48.35
N GLY A 80 18.15 -44.47 48.06
CA GLY A 80 17.94 -45.93 48.14
C GLY A 80 18.61 -46.78 47.07
N GLU A 81 19.80 -47.27 47.40
CA GLU A 81 20.34 -48.62 47.12
C GLU A 81 20.74 -49.04 45.69
N GLU A 82 21.93 -49.66 45.66
CA GLU A 82 22.70 -50.19 44.53
C GLU A 82 22.14 -51.56 44.11
N GLU A 83 21.89 -51.76 42.81
CA GLU A 83 22.01 -53.07 42.16
C GLU A 83 22.58 -52.88 40.74
N ASP A 84 23.70 -53.56 40.49
CA ASP A 84 24.35 -53.72 39.18
C ASP A 84 23.43 -54.55 38.26
N GLU A 85 22.92 -53.93 37.20
CA GLU A 85 22.42 -54.65 36.03
C GLU A 85 23.07 -54.06 34.77
N GLU A 86 23.83 -54.91 34.08
CA GLU A 86 24.32 -54.70 32.71
C GLU A 86 23.09 -54.60 31.80
N ASP A 87 22.79 -53.40 31.28
CA ASP A 87 21.68 -53.23 30.35
C ASP A 87 22.15 -52.41 29.14
N ASP A 88 21.78 -52.95 27.98
CA ASP A 88 22.30 -52.63 26.66
C ASP A 88 22.17 -51.12 26.32
N GLU A 89 23.24 -50.54 25.78
CA GLU A 89 23.22 -49.23 25.12
C GLU A 89 22.34 -49.33 23.85
N GLU A 90 21.02 -49.36 24.01
CA GLU A 90 20.11 -48.99 22.94
C GLU A 90 20.24 -47.47 22.76
N ASP A 91 20.86 -47.08 21.64
CA ASP A 91 20.80 -45.72 21.08
C ASP A 91 19.31 -45.32 20.96
N ASP A 92 18.78 -44.78 22.04
CA ASP A 92 17.48 -44.14 22.11
C ASP A 92 17.61 -42.83 21.31
N ASP A 93 17.46 -42.97 19.99
CA ASP A 93 17.09 -41.93 19.05
C ASP A 93 15.69 -41.39 19.43
N THR A 94 15.55 -40.87 20.65
CA THR A 94 14.42 -40.06 21.07
C THR A 94 14.45 -38.83 20.19
N TRP A 95 13.77 -38.93 19.06
CA TRP A 95 13.38 -37.82 18.22
C TRP A 95 12.59 -36.84 19.10
N LEU A 96 13.29 -35.87 19.69
CA LEU A 96 12.68 -34.79 20.43
C LEU A 96 11.72 -34.09 19.48
N GLU A 97 10.42 -34.34 19.64
CA GLU A 97 9.39 -33.65 18.87
C GLU A 97 9.64 -32.15 19.04
N PRO A 98 9.84 -31.40 17.93
CA PRO A 98 10.06 -29.96 18.01
C PRO A 98 8.96 -29.33 18.86
N ASP A 99 9.32 -28.42 19.77
CA ASP A 99 8.35 -27.76 20.62
C ASP A 99 7.27 -27.14 19.73
N LYS A 100 6.07 -27.74 19.81
CA LYS A 100 4.92 -27.38 18.98
C LYS A 100 4.61 -25.89 19.17
N ASN A 101 4.88 -25.32 20.35
CA ASN A 101 4.65 -23.90 20.62
C ASN A 101 5.60 -22.99 19.85
N GLU A 102 6.89 -23.32 19.77
CA GLU A 102 7.87 -22.53 19.01
C GLU A 102 7.57 -22.56 17.51
N TYR A 103 7.18 -23.73 17.00
CA TYR A 103 6.74 -23.88 15.62
C TYR A 103 5.55 -22.97 15.30
N TRP A 104 4.49 -23.01 16.12
CA TRP A 104 3.29 -22.20 15.92
C TRP A 104 3.55 -20.69 16.04
N TYR A 105 4.39 -20.29 16.99
CA TYR A 105 4.83 -18.91 17.11
C TYR A 105 5.55 -18.44 15.84
N SER A 106 6.44 -19.25 15.27
CA SER A 106 7.13 -18.92 14.02
C SER A 106 6.17 -18.77 12.83
N VAL A 107 5.13 -19.62 12.76
CA VAL A 107 4.11 -19.57 11.71
C VAL A 107 3.27 -18.30 11.85
N GLU A 108 2.90 -17.94 13.08
CA GLU A 108 2.17 -16.71 13.37
C GLU A 108 2.97 -15.47 12.95
N GLN A 109 4.26 -15.41 13.29
CA GLN A 109 5.13 -14.29 12.91
C GLN A 109 5.29 -14.16 11.38
N LYS A 110 5.47 -15.30 10.69
CA LYS A 110 5.51 -15.32 9.21
C LYS A 110 4.21 -14.82 8.60
N LEU A 111 3.06 -15.18 9.19
CA LEU A 111 1.77 -14.74 8.71
C LEU A 111 1.56 -13.24 8.92
N VAL A 112 1.86 -12.71 10.10
CA VAL A 112 1.76 -11.27 10.39
C VAL A 112 2.59 -10.48 9.39
N ARG A 113 3.82 -10.92 9.13
CA ARG A 113 4.70 -10.32 8.12
C ARG A 113 4.07 -10.35 6.73
N TYR A 114 3.56 -11.50 6.29
CA TYR A 114 2.91 -11.64 5.00
C TYR A 114 1.70 -10.69 4.83
N VAL A 115 0.84 -10.57 5.85
CA VAL A 115 -0.32 -9.67 5.82
C VAL A 115 0.11 -8.21 5.74
N GLN A 116 1.13 -7.82 6.52
CA GLN A 116 1.69 -6.46 6.48
C GLN A 116 2.30 -6.14 5.12
N GLU A 117 3.08 -7.06 4.54
CA GLU A 117 3.67 -6.93 3.22
C GLU A 117 2.58 -6.81 2.15
N ARG A 118 1.56 -7.67 2.17
CA ARG A 118 0.44 -7.59 1.23
C ARG A 118 -0.31 -6.27 1.31
N LYS A 119 -0.56 -5.76 2.51
CA LYS A 119 -1.19 -4.45 2.71
C LYS A 119 -0.32 -3.33 2.14
N TRP A 120 1.00 -3.41 2.36
CA TRP A 120 1.95 -2.46 1.81
C TRP A 120 1.96 -2.48 0.27
N PHE A 121 2.04 -3.65 -0.37
CA PHE A 121 1.99 -3.79 -1.83
C PHE A 121 0.69 -3.23 -2.41
N THR A 122 -0.45 -3.58 -1.80
CA THR A 122 -1.76 -3.12 -2.25
C THR A 122 -1.88 -1.59 -2.14
N GLY A 123 -1.34 -1.01 -1.07
CA GLY A 123 -1.27 0.45 -0.89
C GLY A 123 -0.44 1.11 -1.99
N LYS A 124 0.79 0.63 -2.21
CA LYS A 124 1.69 1.16 -3.26
C LYS A 124 1.08 1.03 -4.66
N GLU A 125 0.45 -0.10 -4.97
CA GLU A 125 -0.23 -0.29 -6.24
C GLU A 125 -1.40 0.70 -6.43
N SER A 126 -2.18 0.95 -5.37
CA SER A 126 -3.25 1.93 -5.38
C SER A 126 -2.72 3.35 -5.62
N ASP A 127 -1.65 3.73 -4.92
CA ASP A 127 -1.01 5.04 -5.07
C ASP A 127 -0.51 5.26 -6.50
N ILE A 128 0.15 4.25 -7.08
CA ILE A 128 0.64 4.30 -8.46
C ILE A 128 -0.52 4.43 -9.45
N LYS A 129 -1.57 3.63 -9.31
CA LYS A 129 -2.72 3.67 -10.22
C LYS A 129 -3.41 5.02 -10.21
N GLU A 130 -3.63 5.60 -9.04
CA GLU A 130 -4.27 6.90 -8.94
C GLU A 130 -3.37 8.02 -9.47
N GLU A 131 -2.10 8.02 -9.10
CA GLU A 131 -1.16 9.05 -9.54
C GLU A 131 -0.93 9.00 -11.06
N THR A 132 -0.81 7.80 -11.64
CA THR A 132 -0.67 7.61 -13.09
C THR A 132 -1.92 8.05 -13.85
N ARG A 133 -3.11 7.79 -13.31
CA ARG A 133 -4.38 8.26 -13.90
C ARG A 133 -4.44 9.78 -13.95
N LEU A 134 -4.15 10.46 -12.84
CA LEU A 134 -4.14 11.93 -12.76
C LEU A 134 -3.11 12.54 -13.73
N ALA A 135 -1.91 11.97 -13.75
CA ALA A 135 -0.85 12.39 -14.68
C ALA A 135 -1.27 12.23 -16.15
N GLN A 136 -1.90 11.12 -16.53
CA GLN A 136 -2.35 10.87 -17.90
C GLN A 136 -3.39 11.89 -18.38
N ASP A 137 -4.33 12.28 -17.52
CA ASP A 137 -5.35 13.26 -17.87
C ASP A 137 -4.73 14.64 -18.11
N ASN A 138 -3.73 15.02 -17.30
CA ASN A 138 -2.96 16.25 -17.49
C ASN A 138 -2.07 16.23 -18.74
N VAL A 139 -1.44 15.09 -19.07
CA VAL A 139 -0.66 14.91 -20.31
C VAL A 139 -1.55 15.16 -21.53
N LYS A 140 -2.72 14.52 -21.61
CA LYS A 140 -3.66 14.70 -22.74
C LYS A 140 -4.08 16.15 -22.91
N LEU A 141 -4.33 16.85 -21.79
CA LEU A 141 -4.69 18.26 -21.82
C LEU A 141 -3.53 19.12 -22.32
N LEU A 142 -2.31 18.88 -21.83
CA LEU A 142 -1.11 19.61 -22.27
C LEU A 142 -0.83 19.39 -23.75
N GLU A 143 -0.91 18.15 -24.24
CA GLU A 143 -0.75 17.80 -25.65
C GLU A 143 -1.79 18.50 -26.53
N SER A 144 -3.04 18.59 -26.09
CA SER A 144 -4.10 19.34 -26.78
C SER A 144 -3.77 20.84 -26.85
N LEU A 145 -3.26 21.44 -25.78
CA LEU A 145 -2.87 22.86 -25.75
C LEU A 145 -1.70 23.14 -26.68
N VAL A 146 -0.68 22.26 -26.69
CA VAL A 146 0.44 22.33 -27.63
C VAL A 146 -0.05 22.20 -29.08
N THR A 147 -0.93 21.24 -29.37
CA THR A 147 -1.49 21.04 -30.72
C THR A 147 -2.29 22.26 -31.20
N LYS A 148 -2.99 22.95 -30.29
CA LYS A 148 -3.74 24.19 -30.57
C LYS A 148 -2.86 25.44 -30.57
N ARG A 149 -1.56 25.31 -30.30
CA ARG A 149 -0.61 26.42 -30.09
C ARG A 149 -1.02 27.41 -29.01
N ASP A 150 -1.77 26.94 -28.01
CA ASP A 150 -2.24 27.76 -26.89
C ASP A 150 -1.26 27.73 -25.70
N VAL A 151 0.04 27.75 -26.01
CA VAL A 151 1.13 27.48 -25.04
C VAL A 151 1.47 28.67 -24.13
N HIS A 152 0.93 29.85 -24.43
CA HIS A 152 1.10 31.06 -23.62
C HIS A 152 -0.12 31.38 -22.74
N SER A 153 -1.15 30.54 -22.74
CA SER A 153 -2.28 30.72 -21.83
C SER A 153 -1.90 30.39 -20.39
N ALA A 154 -2.54 31.08 -19.44
CA ALA A 154 -2.39 30.76 -18.02
C ALA A 154 -2.79 29.31 -17.70
N LEU A 155 -3.76 28.76 -18.46
CA LEU A 155 -4.14 27.36 -18.36
C LEU A 155 -2.99 26.43 -18.77
N ALA A 156 -2.31 26.71 -19.88
CA ALA A 156 -1.21 25.87 -20.33
C ALA A 156 0.00 25.90 -19.38
N GLU A 157 0.29 27.05 -18.78
CA GLU A 157 1.31 27.15 -17.73
C GLU A 157 0.92 26.33 -16.49
N SER A 158 -0.32 26.47 -16.01
CA SER A 158 -0.82 25.71 -14.87
C SER A 158 -0.82 24.20 -15.12
N VAL A 159 -1.21 23.75 -16.31
CA VAL A 159 -1.19 22.32 -16.68
C VAL A 159 0.24 21.80 -16.81
N SER A 160 1.18 22.61 -17.32
CA SER A 160 2.61 22.25 -17.39
C SER A 160 3.23 22.11 -16.00
N GLU A 161 2.90 23.02 -15.07
CA GLU A 161 3.29 22.93 -13.66
C GLU A 161 2.73 21.66 -13.01
N SER A 162 1.45 21.36 -13.25
CA SER A 162 0.81 20.14 -12.76
C SER A 162 1.48 18.87 -13.31
N CYS A 163 1.79 18.82 -14.61
CA CYS A 163 2.56 17.72 -15.20
C CYS A 163 3.95 17.58 -14.56
N SER A 164 4.63 18.71 -14.31
CA SER A 164 5.93 18.72 -13.63
C SER A 164 5.86 18.20 -12.19
N TYR A 165 4.80 18.53 -11.46
CA TYR A 165 4.52 18.00 -10.13
C TYR A 165 4.35 16.47 -10.15
N HIS A 166 3.46 15.98 -11.02
CA HIS A 166 3.20 14.54 -11.15
C HIS A 166 4.45 13.75 -11.55
N LYS A 167 5.27 14.30 -12.46
CA LYS A 167 6.55 13.70 -12.85
C LYS A 167 7.47 13.52 -11.64
N LYS A 168 7.66 14.57 -10.82
CA LYS A 168 8.49 14.49 -9.61
C LYS A 168 7.95 13.45 -8.63
N LYS A 169 6.63 13.42 -8.42
CA LYS A 169 5.98 12.49 -7.49
C LYS A 169 6.10 11.03 -7.96
N LEU A 170 5.87 10.75 -9.24
CA LEU A 170 6.04 9.43 -9.83
C LEU A 170 7.51 8.98 -9.81
N SER A 171 8.47 9.86 -10.10
CA SER A 171 9.90 9.54 -9.98
C SER A 171 10.31 9.20 -8.54
N LYS A 172 9.71 9.85 -7.54
CA LYS A 172 9.93 9.50 -6.12
C LYS A 172 9.38 8.11 -5.80
N LEU A 173 8.16 7.79 -6.25
CA LEU A 173 7.60 6.45 -6.08
C LEU A 173 8.46 5.39 -6.77
N GLU A 174 8.99 5.68 -7.95
CA GLU A 174 9.91 4.80 -8.66
C GLU A 174 11.19 4.52 -7.86
N GLU A 175 11.78 5.56 -7.27
CA GLU A 175 12.98 5.44 -6.43
C GLU A 175 12.70 4.57 -5.20
N GLU A 176 11.59 4.82 -4.50
CA GLU A 176 11.16 4.02 -3.35
C GLU A 176 11.00 2.54 -3.72
N LEU A 177 10.36 2.24 -4.85
CA LEU A 177 10.19 0.87 -5.33
C LEU A 177 11.52 0.23 -5.72
N ARG A 178 12.46 1.00 -6.27
CA ARG A 178 13.77 0.50 -6.66
C ARG A 178 14.61 0.08 -5.44
N GLN A 179 14.46 0.76 -4.31
CA GLN A 179 15.11 0.40 -3.06
C GLN A 179 14.61 -0.95 -2.51
N ASP A 180 13.35 -1.28 -2.77
CA ASP A 180 12.70 -2.52 -2.33
C ASP A 180 12.67 -3.62 -3.41
N ARG A 181 13.51 -3.54 -4.46
CA ARG A 181 13.42 -4.37 -5.68
C ARG A 181 13.25 -5.88 -5.43
N GLU A 182 14.03 -6.45 -4.51
CA GLU A 182 13.98 -7.88 -4.22
C GLU A 182 12.64 -8.33 -3.63
N ARG A 183 11.97 -7.43 -2.91
CA ARG A 183 10.66 -7.68 -2.30
C ARG A 183 9.53 -7.63 -3.32
N LEU A 184 9.74 -7.01 -4.49
CA LEU A 184 8.69 -6.80 -5.50
C LEU A 184 8.50 -8.02 -6.43
N VAL A 185 9.40 -8.99 -6.41
CA VAL A 185 9.39 -10.14 -7.34
C VAL A 185 8.08 -10.94 -7.21
N GLY A 186 7.44 -11.23 -8.35
CA GLY A 186 6.18 -11.96 -8.41
C GLY A 186 4.93 -11.15 -8.05
N THR A 187 5.06 -9.82 -7.88
CA THR A 187 3.94 -8.92 -7.59
C THR A 187 3.53 -8.08 -8.81
N SER A 188 2.45 -7.32 -8.69
CA SER A 188 2.05 -6.31 -9.70
C SER A 188 3.08 -5.18 -9.87
N LEU A 189 4.00 -5.05 -8.90
CA LEU A 189 5.09 -4.07 -8.85
C LEU A 189 6.43 -4.67 -9.29
N ASP A 190 6.44 -5.90 -9.80
CA ASP A 190 7.65 -6.57 -10.29
C ASP A 190 8.32 -5.75 -11.42
N PRO A 191 9.63 -5.49 -11.38
CA PRO A 191 10.37 -4.78 -12.42
C PRO A 191 10.30 -5.42 -13.81
N GLU A 192 10.22 -6.74 -13.90
CA GLU A 192 10.25 -7.46 -15.17
C GLU A 192 8.84 -7.65 -15.73
N ASN A 193 7.89 -8.00 -14.86
CA ASN A 193 6.56 -8.46 -15.27
C ASN A 193 5.39 -7.62 -14.71
N GLY A 194 5.66 -6.70 -13.78
CA GLY A 194 4.66 -5.93 -13.06
C GLY A 194 3.92 -4.94 -13.95
N SER A 195 2.59 -5.08 -14.06
CA SER A 195 1.77 -4.18 -14.87
C SER A 195 1.73 -2.75 -14.29
N ALA A 196 1.69 -2.60 -12.97
CA ALA A 196 1.60 -1.29 -12.32
C ALA A 196 2.91 -0.51 -12.48
N LEU A 197 4.06 -1.18 -12.29
CA LEU A 197 5.36 -0.55 -12.46
C LEU A 197 5.63 -0.17 -13.92
N ARG A 198 5.26 -1.01 -14.90
CA ARG A 198 5.32 -0.64 -16.32
C ARG A 198 4.44 0.55 -16.66
N SER A 199 3.23 0.62 -16.09
CA SER A 199 2.34 1.77 -16.28
C SER A 199 2.96 3.05 -15.71
N LEU A 200 3.62 2.96 -14.56
CA LEU A 200 4.35 4.09 -13.98
C LEU A 200 5.44 4.61 -14.92
N TRP A 201 6.31 3.72 -15.42
CA TRP A 201 7.40 4.11 -16.32
C TRP A 201 6.87 4.72 -17.62
N ALA A 202 5.85 4.11 -18.23
CA ALA A 202 5.24 4.63 -19.45
C ALA A 202 4.67 6.05 -19.26
N VAL A 203 4.06 6.34 -18.11
CA VAL A 203 3.53 7.67 -17.81
C VAL A 203 4.65 8.68 -17.51
N CYS A 204 5.71 8.28 -16.82
CA CYS A 204 6.91 9.12 -16.65
C CYS A 204 7.51 9.54 -17.99
N GLU A 205 7.62 8.61 -18.95
CA GLU A 205 8.09 8.90 -20.31
C GLU A 205 7.14 9.86 -21.05
N GLN A 206 5.84 9.62 -20.98
CA GLN A 206 4.84 10.50 -21.60
C GLN A 206 4.90 11.93 -21.04
N LEU A 207 5.02 12.08 -19.71
CA LEU A 207 5.19 13.37 -19.05
C LEU A 207 6.45 14.09 -19.56
N GLN A 208 7.57 13.38 -19.69
CA GLN A 208 8.81 13.96 -20.21
C GLN A 208 8.64 14.45 -21.66
N VAL A 209 8.02 13.66 -22.51
CA VAL A 209 7.77 14.01 -23.92
C VAL A 209 6.85 15.23 -24.01
N ALA A 210 5.72 15.23 -23.28
CA ALA A 210 4.76 16.33 -23.30
C ALA A 210 5.35 17.65 -22.80
N LEU A 211 6.10 17.62 -21.69
CA LEU A 211 6.79 18.80 -21.16
C LEU A 211 7.83 19.35 -22.13
N THR A 212 8.60 18.46 -22.77
CA THR A 212 9.61 18.89 -23.75
C THR A 212 8.97 19.49 -25.00
N ALA A 213 7.84 18.94 -25.46
CA ALA A 213 7.08 19.48 -26.58
C ALA A 213 6.49 20.87 -26.25
N PHE A 214 5.97 21.03 -25.03
CA PHE A 214 5.46 22.31 -24.53
C PHE A 214 6.55 23.39 -24.50
N GLU A 215 7.70 23.12 -23.90
CA GLU A 215 8.81 24.08 -23.83
C GLU A 215 9.36 24.45 -25.21
N LYS A 216 9.40 23.47 -26.13
CA LYS A 216 9.83 23.70 -27.52
C LYS A 216 8.88 24.64 -28.25
N GLU A 217 7.56 24.40 -28.17
CA GLU A 217 6.56 25.25 -28.83
C GLU A 217 6.51 26.64 -28.18
N LYS A 218 6.61 26.73 -26.85
CA LYS A 218 6.70 28.00 -26.10
C LYS A 218 7.89 28.85 -26.55
N SER A 219 9.02 28.22 -26.83
CA SER A 219 10.24 28.89 -27.31
C SER A 219 10.20 29.25 -28.80
N ALA A 220 9.45 28.49 -29.62
CA ALA A 220 9.34 28.71 -31.05
C ALA A 220 8.27 29.76 -31.43
N SER A 221 7.26 29.94 -30.57
CA SER A 221 6.18 30.89 -30.78
C SER A 221 6.64 32.31 -30.39
N PRO A 222 6.68 33.27 -31.33
CA PRO A 222 7.00 34.65 -31.00
C PRO A 222 5.92 35.19 -30.08
N GLN A 223 6.32 35.59 -28.87
CA GLN A 223 5.43 36.23 -27.90
C GLN A 223 4.73 37.39 -28.61
N PRO A 224 3.38 37.43 -28.66
CA PRO A 224 2.70 38.58 -29.24
C PRO A 224 3.21 39.83 -28.50
N PRO A 225 3.54 40.92 -29.23
CA PRO A 225 4.04 42.12 -28.60
C PRO A 225 3.05 42.52 -27.53
N SER A 226 3.53 42.53 -26.28
CA SER A 226 2.77 43.02 -25.15
C SER A 226 2.39 44.45 -25.51
N ASP A 227 1.11 44.65 -25.80
CA ASP A 227 0.55 45.92 -26.28
C ASP A 227 0.53 46.87 -25.08
N VAL A 228 1.71 47.38 -24.71
CA VAL A 228 1.88 48.48 -23.77
C VAL A 228 1.61 49.75 -24.57
N GLY A 229 0.35 49.88 -24.98
CA GLY A 229 -0.18 50.97 -25.77
C GLY A 229 -1.06 51.88 -24.93
N GLY A 230 -0.46 52.92 -24.35
CA GLY A 230 -1.11 54.22 -24.26
C GLY A 230 -2.02 54.46 -23.06
N ALA A 231 -1.44 55.06 -22.02
CA ALA A 231 -2.18 56.02 -21.23
C ALA A 231 -2.79 57.10 -22.15
N SER A 232 -4.10 57.31 -22.06
CA SER A 232 -4.71 58.62 -22.33
C SER A 232 -5.90 58.84 -21.40
N PRO A 233 -5.94 59.97 -20.67
CA PRO A 233 -7.03 60.32 -19.76
C PRO A 233 -8.11 61.09 -20.51
N LEU A 234 -9.38 60.90 -20.14
CA LEU A 234 -10.40 61.93 -19.91
C LEU A 234 -11.84 61.45 -20.17
N SER A 235 -12.66 61.71 -19.14
CA SER A 235 -14.05 62.18 -19.18
C SER A 235 -15.16 61.26 -19.70
N GLY A 236 -16.01 60.84 -18.75
CA GLY A 236 -17.30 60.23 -19.03
C GLY A 236 -18.11 59.92 -17.76
N SER A 237 -18.43 60.95 -16.99
CA SER A 237 -19.29 60.93 -15.81
C SER A 237 -20.57 60.10 -15.97
N ARG A 238 -20.85 59.19 -15.03
CA ARG A 238 -22.21 58.96 -14.54
C ARG A 238 -22.23 58.46 -13.10
N VAL A 239 -22.50 59.44 -12.24
CA VAL A 239 -23.02 59.31 -10.88
C VAL A 239 -24.24 58.37 -10.86
N LEU A 240 -24.18 57.35 -10.02
CA LEU A 240 -25.33 56.89 -9.25
C LEU A 240 -24.87 56.62 -7.83
N GLN A 241 -25.29 57.52 -6.94
CA GLN A 241 -25.25 57.35 -5.49
C GLN A 241 -26.05 56.11 -5.12
N ASN A 242 -25.50 55.28 -4.24
CA ASN A 242 -26.34 54.64 -3.24
C ASN A 242 -25.55 54.52 -1.93
N GLU A 243 -25.91 55.37 -0.97
CA GLU A 243 -25.48 55.29 0.41
C GLU A 243 -26.28 54.18 1.11
N SER A 244 -25.58 53.28 1.80
CA SER A 244 -25.96 52.61 3.05
C SER A 244 -24.80 51.71 3.46
N SER A 245 -23.94 52.16 4.36
CA SER A 245 -23.98 51.77 5.78
C SER A 245 -23.63 50.30 6.02
N SER A 246 -22.36 50.02 6.32
CA SER A 246 -21.94 49.72 7.69
C SER A 246 -20.51 49.19 7.70
N ARG A 247 -19.87 49.46 8.84
CA ARG A 247 -18.45 49.43 9.11
C ARG A 247 -18.15 48.09 9.79
N LEU A 248 -17.50 47.18 9.09
CA LEU A 248 -16.83 46.04 9.72
C LEU A 248 -15.39 46.00 9.21
N LYS A 249 -14.47 46.26 10.15
CA LYS A 249 -13.06 45.96 9.99
C LYS A 249 -12.94 44.44 10.03
N GLU A 250 -12.64 43.81 8.90
CA GLU A 250 -12.08 42.47 8.91
C GLU A 250 -10.57 42.61 8.96
N GLU A 251 -9.99 42.07 10.04
CA GLU A 251 -8.56 41.93 10.22
C GLU A 251 -8.04 40.94 9.18
N GLU A 252 -7.26 41.46 8.25
CA GLU A 252 -6.50 40.71 7.26
C GLU A 252 -5.43 39.89 8.01
N THR A 253 -5.79 38.69 8.44
CA THR A 253 -4.86 37.70 8.95
C THR A 253 -4.29 36.94 7.76
N SER A 254 -3.16 37.43 7.25
CA SER A 254 -2.34 36.73 6.27
C SER A 254 -1.88 35.38 6.85
N PHE A 255 -2.56 34.30 6.47
CA PHE A 255 -2.10 32.95 6.70
C PHE A 255 -1.07 32.60 5.61
N GLU A 256 0.20 32.82 5.91
CA GLU A 256 1.30 32.27 5.11
C GLU A 256 1.40 30.77 5.40
N ALA A 257 0.68 29.98 4.62
CA ALA A 257 0.71 28.52 4.69
C ALA A 257 2.05 28.02 4.13
N LYS A 258 3.01 27.77 5.03
CA LYS A 258 4.24 27.06 4.70
C LYS A 258 3.91 25.63 4.27
N LEU A 259 4.20 25.30 3.02
CA LEU A 259 3.98 23.97 2.47
C LEU A 259 5.05 23.02 3.03
N PRO A 260 4.69 21.80 3.47
CA PRO A 260 5.57 20.90 4.23
C PRO A 260 6.70 20.24 3.40
N TRP A 261 7.05 20.77 2.24
CA TRP A 261 8.08 20.20 1.35
C TRP A 261 9.13 21.22 0.89
N GLU A 262 9.20 22.40 1.51
CA GLU A 262 10.36 23.29 1.38
C GLU A 262 11.43 22.92 2.42
N GLU A 263 12.19 21.86 2.15
CA GLU A 263 13.57 21.65 2.64
C GLU A 263 14.43 21.01 1.53
#